data_AF-A0A957ED70-F1
#
_entry.id   AF-A0A957ED70-F1
#
_cell.length_a   1.000
_cell.length_b   1.000
_cell.length_c   1.000
_cell.angle_alpha   90.00
_cell.angle_beta   90.00
_cell.angle_gamma   90.00
#
_symmetry.space_group_name_H-M   'P 1'
#
loop_
_entity.id
_entity.type
_entity.pdbx_description
1 polymer ?
#
loop_
_entity_poly.entity_id
_entity_poly.type
_entity_poly.pdbx_seq_one_letter_code
_entity_poly.pdbx_strand_id
1 'polypeptide(L)'
;LHLGLGAGWQEREHHNYSWDLLDVNGRFARFEEGLQIISHLLQNDEPLDFDGKYYQLHEAVLLPRPQRPDGPPILIGGNGPKRTLPLVAEYATEWNGVYIPPQTFTERSALLDELLEENGRQPSDVRRSLMTGLIFGKDQADFDAKMAQRTVTANELRQRGLVVGTGSELVDQ
;
A
#
# COMPACT_ATOMS: atom_id res chain seq x y z
N LEU A 1 -13.61 1.12 -9.43
CA LEU A 1 -12.22 1.63 -9.54
C LEU A 1 -11.72 1.96 -8.13
N HIS A 2 -10.54 1.49 -7.76
CA HIS A 2 -9.79 1.93 -6.57
C HIS A 2 -8.57 2.72 -7.07
N LEU A 3 -8.19 3.79 -6.37
CA LEU A 3 -6.99 4.56 -6.66
C LEU A 3 -5.85 4.06 -5.78
N GLY A 4 -4.98 3.22 -6.35
CA GLY A 4 -3.80 2.70 -5.66
C GLY A 4 -2.64 3.70 -5.70
N LEU A 5 -2.13 4.08 -4.54
CA LEU A 5 -1.07 5.06 -4.36
C LEU A 5 0.07 4.52 -3.49
N GLY A 6 1.28 5.02 -3.74
CA GLY A 6 2.45 4.70 -2.92
C GLY A 6 3.58 5.70 -3.16
N ALA A 7 4.50 5.80 -2.19
CA ALA A 7 5.60 6.76 -2.20
C ALA A 7 6.72 6.46 -3.23
N GLY A 8 6.61 5.35 -3.98
CA GLY A 8 7.65 4.87 -4.89
C GLY A 8 8.76 4.07 -4.18
N TRP A 9 9.27 3.04 -4.86
CA TRP A 9 10.32 2.16 -4.34
C TRP A 9 11.34 1.72 -5.39
N GLN A 10 10.97 1.72 -6.67
CA GLN A 10 11.80 1.18 -7.73
C GLN A 10 12.72 2.25 -8.34
N GLU A 11 13.95 2.32 -7.82
CA GLU A 11 15.04 3.20 -8.28
C GLU A 11 15.30 3.11 -9.79
N ARG A 12 15.27 1.90 -10.35
CA ARG A 12 15.55 1.68 -11.77
C ARG A 12 14.55 2.39 -12.69
N GLU A 13 13.28 2.43 -12.32
CA GLU A 13 12.25 3.10 -13.13
C GLU A 13 12.46 4.62 -13.12
N HIS A 14 12.73 5.19 -11.95
CA HIS A 14 12.99 6.62 -11.79
C HIS A 14 14.21 7.06 -12.59
N HIS A 15 15.29 6.27 -12.52
CA HIS A 15 16.48 6.47 -13.35
C HIS A 15 16.14 6.46 -14.86
N ASN A 16 15.36 5.48 -15.32
CA ASN A 16 15.01 5.35 -16.73
C ASN A 16 14.13 6.50 -17.25
N TYR A 17 13.26 7.07 -16.41
CA TYR A 17 12.39 8.18 -16.76
C TYR A 17 12.96 9.56 -16.38
N SER A 18 14.20 9.62 -15.89
CA SER A 18 14.87 10.85 -15.45
C SER A 18 14.09 11.64 -14.39
N TRP A 19 13.41 10.92 -13.49
CA TRP A 19 12.71 11.51 -12.35
C TRP A 19 13.51 11.29 -11.08
N ASP A 20 13.60 12.33 -10.25
CA ASP A 20 14.23 12.19 -8.95
C ASP A 20 13.32 11.37 -8.02
N LEU A 21 13.82 10.20 -7.61
CA LEU A 21 13.15 9.36 -6.63
C LEU A 21 13.16 10.02 -5.26
N LEU A 22 14.13 10.88 -4.92
CA LEU A 22 14.39 11.40 -3.58
C LEU A 22 14.81 10.31 -2.57
N ASP A 23 15.40 10.76 -1.46
CA ASP A 23 15.62 9.92 -0.30
C ASP A 23 14.30 9.53 0.38
N VAL A 24 14.34 8.62 1.37
CA VAL A 24 13.12 8.16 2.05
C VAL A 24 12.32 9.31 2.65
N ASN A 25 12.99 10.30 3.24
CA ASN A 25 12.31 11.43 3.87
C ASN A 25 11.62 12.32 2.84
N GLY A 26 12.33 12.70 1.78
CA GLY A 26 11.81 13.52 0.70
C GLY A 26 10.68 12.81 -0.05
N ARG A 27 10.80 11.51 -0.30
CA ARG A 27 9.74 10.69 -0.91
C ARG A 27 8.42 10.78 -0.18
N PHE A 28 8.46 10.52 1.14
CA PHE A 28 7.24 10.52 1.93
C PHE A 28 6.67 11.92 2.11
N ALA A 29 7.52 12.95 2.24
CA ALA A 29 7.04 14.33 2.27
C ALA A 29 6.36 14.74 0.95
N ARG A 30 6.94 14.38 -0.19
CA ARG A 30 6.31 14.59 -1.51
C ARG A 30 5.03 13.77 -1.67
N PHE A 31 5.01 12.56 -1.15
CA PHE A 31 3.83 11.70 -1.22
C PHE A 31 2.68 12.24 -0.39
N GLU A 32 2.95 12.73 0.82
CA GLU A 32 1.99 13.34 1.72
C GLU A 32 1.35 14.60 1.12
N GLU A 33 2.15 15.54 0.57
CA GLU A 33 1.58 16.69 -0.15
C GLU A 33 0.69 16.25 -1.33
N GLY A 34 1.12 15.20 -2.04
CA GLY A 34 0.32 14.60 -3.11
C GLY A 34 -1.01 14.04 -2.60
N LEU A 35 -1.03 13.36 -1.44
CA LEU A 35 -2.25 12.84 -0.82
C LEU A 35 -3.19 13.96 -0.37
N GLN A 36 -2.67 15.06 0.17
CA GLN A 36 -3.47 16.24 0.52
C GLN A 36 -4.17 16.81 -0.71
N ILE A 37 -3.43 17.04 -1.79
CA ILE A 37 -3.95 17.56 -3.05
C ILE A 37 -4.98 16.60 -3.66
N ILE A 38 -4.62 15.32 -3.81
CA ILE A 38 -5.46 14.30 -4.45
C ILE A 38 -6.76 14.13 -3.65
N SER A 39 -6.67 13.96 -2.33
CA SER A 39 -7.84 13.79 -1.47
C SER A 39 -8.76 15.00 -1.55
N HIS A 40 -8.21 16.22 -1.46
CA HIS A 40 -9.00 17.44 -1.56
C HIS A 40 -9.72 17.54 -2.90
N LEU A 41 -9.00 17.41 -4.03
CA LEU A 41 -9.57 17.56 -5.37
C LEU A 41 -10.59 16.46 -5.73
N LEU A 42 -10.48 15.28 -5.13
CA LEU A 42 -11.44 14.19 -5.31
C LEU A 42 -12.73 14.38 -4.51
N GLN A 43 -12.66 15.06 -3.36
CA GLN A 43 -13.78 15.17 -2.41
C GLN A 43 -14.44 16.54 -2.39
N ASN A 44 -13.81 17.56 -2.97
CA ASN A 44 -14.28 18.95 -2.92
C ASN A 44 -14.42 19.55 -4.31
N ASP A 45 -15.44 20.39 -4.46
CA ASP A 45 -15.71 21.11 -5.69
C ASP A 45 -15.07 22.51 -5.74
N GLU A 46 -14.55 22.98 -4.62
CA GLU A 46 -13.88 24.27 -4.52
C GLU A 46 -12.50 24.25 -5.19
N PRO A 47 -12.06 25.36 -5.80
CA PRO A 47 -10.69 25.50 -6.27
C PRO A 47 -9.69 25.36 -5.12
N LEU A 48 -8.60 24.62 -5.35
CA LEU A 48 -7.53 24.42 -4.39
C LEU A 48 -6.34 25.33 -4.68
N ASP A 49 -6.03 26.22 -3.75
CA ASP A 49 -4.70 26.80 -3.61
C ASP A 49 -3.85 25.92 -2.70
N PHE A 50 -2.63 25.59 -3.11
CA PHE A 50 -1.71 24.77 -2.33
C PHE A 50 -0.31 25.33 -2.48
N ASP A 51 0.37 25.64 -1.38
CA ASP A 51 1.73 26.16 -1.36
C ASP A 51 2.63 25.24 -0.53
N GLY A 52 2.90 24.07 -1.08
CA GLY A 52 3.77 23.06 -0.48
C GLY A 52 5.23 23.25 -0.87
N LYS A 53 6.09 22.33 -0.43
CA LYS A 53 7.49 22.29 -0.86
C LYS A 53 7.63 21.68 -2.26
N TYR A 54 6.82 20.68 -2.60
CA TYR A 54 6.94 19.93 -3.85
C TYR A 54 5.89 20.34 -4.88
N TYR A 55 4.73 20.82 -4.44
CA TYR A 55 3.65 21.26 -5.32
C TYR A 55 3.19 22.66 -4.95
N GLN A 56 3.00 23.50 -5.97
CA GLN A 56 2.36 24.80 -5.85
C GLN A 56 1.21 24.86 -6.85
N LEU A 57 0.00 25.06 -6.36
CA LEU A 57 -1.23 25.12 -7.13
C LEU A 57 -1.94 26.45 -6.86
N HIS A 58 -2.54 27.01 -7.90
CA HIS A 58 -3.36 28.21 -7.82
C HIS A 58 -4.70 27.92 -8.47
N GLU A 59 -5.79 28.05 -7.72
CA GLU A 59 -7.17 27.79 -8.15
C GLU A 59 -7.35 26.45 -8.89
N ALA A 60 -6.66 25.38 -8.44
CA ALA A 60 -6.69 24.10 -9.11
C ALA A 60 -8.07 23.42 -8.98
N VAL A 61 -8.58 22.89 -10.09
CA VAL A 61 -9.85 22.16 -10.14
C VAL A 61 -9.67 20.83 -10.86
N LEU A 62 -10.37 19.79 -10.39
CA LEU A 62 -10.38 18.48 -11.04
C LEU A 62 -11.62 18.33 -11.94
N LEU A 63 -11.39 18.30 -13.25
CA LEU A 63 -12.44 18.05 -14.25
C LEU A 63 -12.03 16.92 -15.22
N PRO A 64 -12.95 16.00 -15.57
CA PRO A 64 -14.32 15.89 -15.06
C PRO A 64 -14.35 15.44 -13.59
N ARG A 65 -15.43 15.80 -12.88
CA ARG A 65 -15.62 15.39 -11.49
C ARG A 65 -15.80 13.87 -11.39
N PRO A 66 -15.34 13.24 -10.30
CA PRO A 66 -15.67 11.86 -10.02
C PRO A 66 -17.19 11.65 -9.96
N GLN A 67 -17.68 10.53 -10.49
CA GLN A 67 -19.11 10.20 -10.40
C GLN A 67 -19.55 9.82 -8.98
N ARG A 68 -18.59 9.58 -8.08
CA ARG A 68 -18.82 9.24 -6.67
C ARG A 68 -18.60 10.50 -5.83
N PRO A 69 -19.48 10.82 -4.87
CA PRO A 69 -19.35 12.01 -4.01
C PRO A 69 -17.98 12.12 -3.34
N ASP A 70 -17.45 11.01 -2.80
CA ASP A 70 -16.15 10.99 -2.09
C ASP A 70 -14.99 10.55 -3.00
N GLY A 71 -15.20 10.56 -4.32
CA GLY A 71 -14.22 10.03 -5.27
C GLY A 71 -14.06 8.50 -5.25
N PRO A 72 -13.05 7.96 -5.96
CA PRO A 72 -12.69 6.56 -5.86
C PRO A 72 -12.00 6.25 -4.51
N PRO A 73 -12.28 5.09 -3.89
CA PRO A 73 -11.56 4.61 -2.69
C PRO A 73 -10.04 4.67 -2.89
N ILE A 74 -9.34 5.31 -1.95
CA ILE A 74 -7.89 5.40 -1.94
C ILE A 74 -7.32 4.14 -1.25
N LEU A 75 -6.41 3.47 -1.94
CA LEU A 75 -5.64 2.34 -1.43
C LEU A 75 -4.18 2.78 -1.30
N ILE A 76 -3.59 2.63 -0.11
CA ILE A 76 -2.16 2.87 0.10
C ILE A 76 -1.45 1.54 0.36
N GLY A 77 -0.42 1.27 -0.45
CA GLY A 77 0.42 0.09 -0.35
C GLY A 77 1.72 0.35 0.43
N GLY A 78 2.11 -0.60 1.27
CA GLY A 78 3.39 -0.59 1.97
C GLY A 78 3.27 -0.93 3.46
N ASN A 79 4.42 -1.14 4.11
CA ASN A 79 4.47 -1.75 5.45
C ASN A 79 5.06 -0.83 6.53
N GLY A 80 5.40 0.41 6.19
CA GLY A 80 6.16 1.32 7.06
C GLY A 80 5.32 1.80 8.26
N PRO A 81 5.61 1.37 9.50
CA PRO A 81 4.76 1.70 10.65
C PRO A 81 4.80 3.19 11.03
N LYS A 82 5.91 3.87 10.72
CA LYS A 82 6.12 5.29 11.09
C LYS A 82 5.65 6.30 10.05
N ARG A 83 5.36 5.87 8.82
CA ARG A 83 5.07 6.77 7.70
C ARG A 83 3.92 6.27 6.85
N THR A 84 3.95 5.01 6.40
CA THR A 84 2.86 4.46 5.58
C THR A 84 1.56 4.33 6.36
N LEU A 85 1.58 3.71 7.55
CA LEU A 85 0.34 3.50 8.31
C LEU A 85 -0.32 4.80 8.81
N PRO A 86 0.42 5.83 9.26
CA PRO A 86 -0.18 7.14 9.54
C PRO A 86 -0.91 7.73 8.32
N LEU A 87 -0.29 7.69 7.13
CA LEU A 87 -0.93 8.16 5.89
C LEU A 87 -2.14 7.32 5.48
N VAL A 88 -2.14 6.01 5.76
CA VAL A 88 -3.32 5.15 5.58
C VAL A 88 -4.45 5.62 6.50
N ALA A 89 -4.14 5.83 7.79
CA ALA A 89 -5.12 6.22 8.78
C ALA A 89 -5.76 7.57 8.44
N GLU A 90 -5.00 8.49 7.86
CA GLU A 90 -5.49 9.81 7.49
C GLU A 90 -6.25 9.82 6.14
N TYR A 91 -5.71 9.17 5.09
CA TYR A 91 -6.17 9.39 3.71
C TYR A 91 -6.82 8.19 3.03
N ALA A 92 -6.57 6.96 3.52
CA ALA A 92 -6.96 5.76 2.78
C ALA A 92 -8.24 5.11 3.32
N THR A 93 -8.93 4.41 2.43
CA THR A 93 -10.03 3.47 2.76
C THR A 93 -9.59 2.02 2.64
N GLU A 94 -8.36 1.77 2.15
CA GLU A 94 -7.77 0.43 2.09
C GLU A 94 -6.26 0.50 2.35
N TRP A 95 -5.78 -0.36 3.24
CA TRP A 95 -4.36 -0.65 3.42
C TRP A 95 -4.01 -1.95 2.70
N ASN A 96 -2.97 -1.92 1.86
CA ASN A 96 -2.38 -3.10 1.26
C ASN A 96 -1.01 -3.40 1.88
N GLY A 97 -0.94 -4.46 2.69
CA GLY A 97 0.30 -5.06 3.14
C GLY A 97 1.02 -5.75 1.98
N VAL A 98 2.35 -5.72 1.96
CA VAL A 98 3.15 -6.16 0.81
C VAL A 98 4.21 -7.16 1.25
N TYR A 99 4.06 -8.45 0.87
CA TYR A 99 5.00 -9.52 1.17
C TYR A 99 5.44 -9.55 2.65
N ILE A 100 4.45 -9.57 3.55
CA ILE A 100 4.68 -9.67 5.00
C ILE A 100 4.07 -10.97 5.54
N PRO A 101 4.72 -11.62 6.52
CA PRO A 101 4.19 -12.81 7.15
C PRO A 101 2.94 -12.49 7.99
N PRO A 102 2.09 -13.48 8.30
CA PRO A 102 0.85 -13.29 9.07
C PRO A 102 1.05 -12.52 10.37
N GLN A 103 2.11 -12.83 11.13
CA GLN A 103 2.43 -12.14 12.38
C GLN A 103 2.62 -10.62 12.16
N THR A 104 3.42 -10.23 11.17
CA THR A 104 3.64 -8.81 10.86
C THR A 104 2.36 -8.15 10.35
N PHE A 105 1.53 -8.87 9.58
CA PHE A 105 0.22 -8.36 9.16
C PHE A 105 -0.69 -8.08 10.36
N THR A 106 -0.73 -8.97 11.36
CA THR A 106 -1.46 -8.77 12.62
C THR A 106 -0.93 -7.56 13.39
N GLU A 107 0.39 -7.46 13.59
CA GLU A 107 1.02 -6.34 14.29
C GLU A 107 0.74 -4.99 13.61
N ARG A 108 0.80 -4.94 12.28
CA ARG A 108 0.51 -3.72 11.50
C ARG A 108 -0.98 -3.41 11.48
N SER A 109 -1.85 -4.42 11.48
CA SER A 109 -3.30 -4.23 11.57
C SER A 109 -3.70 -3.59 12.89
N ALA A 110 -3.11 -4.05 14.00
CA ALA A 110 -3.36 -3.50 15.34
C ALA A 110 -2.86 -2.06 15.48
N LEU A 111 -1.64 -1.78 15.01
CA LEU A 111 -1.14 -0.40 14.97
C LEU A 111 -2.01 0.51 14.10
N LEU A 112 -2.54 -0.01 12.99
CA LEU A 112 -3.46 0.75 12.16
C LEU A 112 -4.79 1.04 12.88
N ASP A 113 -5.29 0.11 13.70
CA ASP A 113 -6.48 0.37 14.52
C ASP A 113 -6.25 1.53 15.49
N GLU A 114 -5.12 1.54 16.20
CA GLU A 114 -4.72 2.63 17.11
C GLU A 114 -4.66 3.98 16.36
N LEU A 115 -3.98 4.00 15.20
CA LEU A 115 -3.85 5.21 14.39
C LEU A 115 -5.21 5.69 13.83
N LEU A 116 -6.13 4.78 13.49
CA LEU A 116 -7.46 5.15 13.04
C LEU A 116 -8.25 5.81 14.16
N GLU A 117 -8.23 5.25 15.36
CA GLU A 117 -8.88 5.82 16.53
C GLU A 117 -8.33 7.21 16.86
N GLU A 118 -7.00 7.40 16.79
CA GLU A 118 -6.36 8.71 16.96
C GLU A 118 -6.83 9.75 15.92
N ASN A 119 -7.19 9.30 14.72
CA ASN A 119 -7.74 10.13 13.65
C ASN A 119 -9.29 10.24 13.69
N GLY A 120 -9.94 9.74 14.75
CA GLY A 120 -11.40 9.79 14.90
C GLY A 120 -12.15 8.85 13.95
N ARG A 121 -11.46 7.84 13.40
CA ARG A 121 -11.99 6.82 12.50
C ARG A 121 -12.17 5.49 13.23
N GLN A 122 -12.96 4.61 12.64
CA GLN A 122 -13.18 3.25 13.13
C GLN A 122 -12.29 2.25 12.38
N PRO A 123 -11.86 1.14 13.02
CA PRO A 123 -11.21 0.00 12.35
C PRO A 123 -11.87 -0.46 11.05
N SER A 124 -13.21 -0.39 10.99
CA SER A 124 -14.01 -0.78 9.83
C SER A 124 -13.92 0.19 8.65
N ASP A 125 -13.43 1.41 8.86
CA ASP A 125 -13.33 2.44 7.81
C ASP A 125 -12.18 2.15 6.84
N VAL A 126 -11.27 1.25 7.21
CA VAL A 126 -10.13 0.83 6.38
C VAL A 126 -10.14 -0.67 6.17
N ARG A 127 -10.40 -1.07 4.92
CA ARG A 127 -10.23 -2.45 4.49
C ARG A 127 -8.75 -2.83 4.53
N ARG A 128 -8.47 -4.09 4.86
CA ARG A 128 -7.12 -4.65 4.86
C ARG A 128 -6.99 -5.66 3.74
N SER A 129 -5.95 -5.53 2.93
CA SER A 129 -5.59 -6.48 1.88
C SER A 129 -4.10 -6.81 1.94
N LEU A 130 -3.71 -7.93 1.35
CA LEU A 130 -2.33 -8.41 1.33
C LEU A 130 -1.94 -8.78 -0.11
N MET A 131 -0.89 -8.14 -0.62
CA MET A 131 -0.20 -8.61 -1.80
C MET A 131 0.87 -9.62 -1.39
N THR A 132 0.75 -10.86 -1.86
CA THR A 132 1.70 -11.94 -1.59
C THR A 132 1.88 -12.84 -2.82
N GLY A 133 2.94 -13.64 -2.81
CA GLY A 133 3.20 -14.69 -3.79
C GLY A 133 2.68 -16.04 -3.31
N LEU A 134 2.18 -16.83 -4.26
CA LEU A 134 1.73 -18.19 -4.03
C LEU A 134 2.63 -19.19 -4.77
N ILE A 135 3.16 -20.18 -4.05
CA ILE A 135 3.77 -21.37 -4.64
C ILE A 135 2.95 -22.57 -4.20
N PHE A 136 2.11 -23.06 -5.12
CA PHE A 136 1.23 -24.18 -4.92
C PHE A 136 1.75 -25.43 -5.62
N GLY A 137 1.83 -26.56 -4.90
CA GLY A 137 1.98 -27.89 -5.47
C GLY A 137 0.67 -28.67 -5.38
N LYS A 138 0.23 -29.32 -6.47
CA LYS A 138 -1.01 -30.14 -6.43
C LYS A 138 -0.87 -31.38 -5.54
N ASP A 139 0.36 -31.84 -5.34
CA ASP A 139 0.80 -32.91 -4.47
C ASP A 139 2.26 -32.65 -4.03
N GLN A 140 2.80 -33.50 -3.16
CA GLN A 140 4.17 -33.33 -2.64
C GLN A 140 5.23 -33.39 -3.74
N ALA A 141 5.06 -34.25 -4.74
CA ALA A 141 6.05 -34.41 -5.81
C ALA A 141 6.12 -33.17 -6.71
N ASP A 142 4.96 -32.59 -7.06
CA ASP A 142 4.88 -31.33 -7.81
C ASP A 142 5.44 -30.15 -6.98
N PHE A 143 5.15 -30.12 -5.67
CA PHE A 143 5.73 -29.12 -4.78
C PHE A 143 7.26 -29.20 -4.73
N ASP A 144 7.81 -30.39 -4.51
CA ASP A 144 9.25 -30.63 -4.43
C ASP A 144 9.94 -30.27 -5.75
N ALA A 145 9.34 -30.61 -6.90
CA ALA A 145 9.84 -30.25 -8.21
C ALA A 145 9.91 -28.73 -8.44
N LYS A 146 8.91 -27.98 -7.96
CA LYS A 146 8.90 -26.51 -7.99
C LYS A 146 9.97 -25.94 -7.05
N MET A 147 10.12 -26.51 -5.85
CA MET A 147 11.11 -26.07 -4.87
C MET A 147 12.55 -26.35 -5.33
N ALA A 148 12.80 -27.45 -6.04
CA ALA A 148 14.12 -27.80 -6.58
C ALA A 148 14.67 -26.78 -7.61
N GLN A 149 13.80 -25.98 -8.23
CA GLN A 149 14.20 -24.90 -9.15
C GLN A 149 14.59 -23.60 -8.44
N ARG A 150 14.52 -23.56 -7.10
CA ARG A 150 14.73 -22.36 -6.29
C ARG A 150 15.96 -22.54 -5.40
N THR A 151 16.63 -21.42 -5.16
CA THR A 151 17.81 -21.36 -4.27
C THR A 151 17.44 -21.09 -2.82
N VAL A 152 16.15 -20.94 -2.52
CA VAL A 152 15.61 -20.63 -1.19
C VAL A 152 14.63 -21.70 -0.76
N THR A 153 14.61 -21.98 0.54
CA THR A 153 13.75 -22.98 1.17
C THR A 153 12.30 -22.48 1.28
N ALA A 154 11.36 -23.41 1.45
CA ALA A 154 9.96 -23.08 1.69
C ALA A 154 9.77 -22.23 2.97
N ASN A 155 10.54 -22.52 4.02
CA ASN A 155 10.50 -21.77 5.27
C ASN A 155 10.98 -20.33 5.10
N GLU A 156 12.07 -20.11 4.37
CA GLU A 156 12.55 -18.75 4.07
C GLU A 156 11.54 -17.95 3.24
N LEU A 157 10.84 -18.60 2.30
CA LEU A 157 9.78 -17.95 1.53
C LEU A 157 8.59 -17.56 2.40
N ARG A 158 8.17 -18.42 3.34
CA ARG A 158 7.12 -18.10 4.32
C ARG A 158 7.51 -16.96 5.25
N GLN A 159 8.77 -16.93 5.70
CA GLN A 159 9.30 -15.80 6.49
C GLN A 159 9.33 -14.48 5.72
N ARG A 160 9.44 -14.54 4.38
CA ARG A 160 9.31 -13.39 3.48
C ARG A 160 7.84 -13.07 3.12
N GLY A 161 6.88 -13.72 3.77
CA GLY A 161 5.47 -13.46 3.61
C GLY A 161 4.80 -14.14 2.42
N LEU A 162 5.45 -15.10 1.75
CA LEU A 162 4.83 -15.90 0.69
C LEU A 162 4.03 -17.07 1.27
N VAL A 163 2.96 -17.44 0.57
CA VAL A 163 2.18 -18.64 0.88
C VAL A 163 2.73 -19.80 0.04
N VAL A 164 3.23 -20.84 0.69
CA VAL A 164 4.02 -21.90 0.03
C VAL A 164 3.61 -23.28 0.57
N GLY A 165 3.21 -24.19 -0.31
CA GLY A 165 2.89 -25.57 0.07
C GLY A 165 1.96 -26.29 -0.90
N THR A 166 1.48 -27.44 -0.43
CA THR A 166 0.38 -28.22 -1.02
C THR A 166 -0.98 -27.67 -0.62
N GLY A 167 -2.05 -28.13 -1.26
CA GLY A 167 -3.41 -27.62 -1.01
C GLY A 167 -3.83 -27.63 0.46
N SER A 168 -3.48 -28.67 1.23
CA SER A 168 -3.76 -28.74 2.66
C SER A 168 -2.93 -27.76 3.48
N GLU A 169 -1.64 -27.59 3.15
CA GLU A 169 -0.75 -26.69 3.90
C GLU A 169 -1.07 -25.22 3.66
N LEU A 170 -1.64 -24.87 2.50
CA LEU A 170 -1.98 -23.50 2.16
C LEU A 170 -3.20 -22.97 2.91
N VAL A 171 -4.13 -23.85 3.32
CA VAL A 171 -5.35 -23.44 4.04
C VAL A 171 -5.03 -22.94 5.45
N ASP A 172 -3.98 -23.48 6.06
CA ASP A 172 -3.57 -23.13 7.43
C ASP A 172 -2.63 -21.90 7.50
N GLN A 173 -2.18 -21.39 6.34
CA GLN A 173 -1.23 -20.26 6.22
C GLN A 173 -1.95 -18.93 5.98
#